data_AF-A0A537AUE2-F1
#
_entry.id   AF-A0A537AUE2-F1
#
_cell.length_a   1.000
_cell.length_b   1.000
_cell.length_c   1.000
_cell.angle_alpha   90.00
_cell.angle_beta   90.00
_cell.angle_gamma   90.00
#
_symmetry.space_group_name_H-M   'P 1'
#
loop_
_entity.id
_entity.type
_entity.pdbx_description
1 polymer ?
#
loop_
_entity_poly.entity_id
_entity_poly.type
_entity_poly.pdbx_seq_one_letter_code
_entity_poly.pdbx_strand_id
1 'polypeptide(L)' 'IAQLAGSFDDAAPGDPADRIIAATAIALESRLVTADRRLRRTPRLEAVW' A
#
# COMPACT_ATOMS: atom_id res chain seq x y z
N ILE A 1 -9.68 2.35 -6.29
CA ILE A 1 -9.07 2.24 -4.94
C ILE A 1 -9.60 1.03 -4.18
N ALA A 2 -10.89 0.97 -3.79
CA ALA A 2 -11.42 -0.15 -2.97
C ALA A 2 -11.20 -1.55 -3.58
N GLN A 3 -11.41 -1.71 -4.90
CA GLN A 3 -11.13 -2.99 -5.58
C GLN A 3 -9.65 -3.39 -5.50
N LEU A 4 -8.73 -2.44 -5.71
CA LEU A 4 -7.28 -2.69 -5.60
C LEU A 4 -6.87 -2.98 -4.15
N ALA A 5 -7.47 -2.27 -3.18
CA ALA A 5 -7.27 -2.55 -1.76
C ALA A 5 -7.69 -3.99 -1.42
N GLY A 6 -8.80 -4.46 -1.99
CA GLY A 6 -9.29 -5.83 -1.81
C GLY A 6 -8.50 -6.91 -2.55
N SER A 7 -7.65 -6.55 -3.53
CA SER A 7 -6.80 -7.51 -4.26
C SER A 7 -5.44 -7.75 -3.60
N PHE A 8 -5.14 -7.06 -2.50
CA PHE A 8 -3.94 -7.32 -1.72
C PHE A 8 -4.11 -8.60 -0.91
N ASP A 9 -3.28 -9.60 -1.20
CA ASP A 9 -3.20 -10.87 -0.47
C ASP A 9 -2.90 -10.65 1.03
N ASP A 10 -3.14 -11.64 1.88
CA ASP A 10 -2.83 -11.59 3.32
C ASP A 10 -1.33 -11.38 3.64
N ALA A 11 -0.46 -11.44 2.63
CA ALA A 11 0.96 -11.10 2.71
C ALA A 11 1.25 -9.58 2.61
N ALA A 12 0.28 -8.79 2.16
CA ALA A 12 0.31 -7.32 2.15
C ALA A 12 -0.18 -6.75 3.50
N PRO A 13 0.14 -5.49 3.85
CA PRO A 13 0.25 -5.09 5.24
C PRO A 13 -1.08 -5.14 6.02
N GLY A 14 -1.10 -6.05 7.01
CA GLY A 14 -1.61 -5.89 8.37
C GLY A 14 -3.10 -5.62 8.57
N ASP A 15 -3.62 -4.50 8.06
CA ASP A 15 -4.97 -4.04 8.33
C ASP A 15 -5.66 -3.47 7.08
N PRO A 16 -7.00 -3.33 7.08
CA PRO A 16 -7.73 -2.77 5.94
C PRO A 16 -7.34 -1.33 5.57
N ALA A 17 -6.88 -0.52 6.53
CA ALA A 17 -6.51 0.87 6.28
C ALA A 17 -5.20 0.97 5.50
N ASP A 18 -4.20 0.15 5.83
CA ASP A 18 -2.93 0.06 5.09
C ASP A 18 -3.16 -0.28 3.61
N ARG A 19 -4.11 -1.18 3.35
CA ARG A 19 -4.51 -1.55 1.97
C ARG A 19 -5.16 -0.39 1.24
N ILE A 20 -5.99 0.40 1.90
CA ILE A 20 -6.60 1.61 1.33
C ILE A 20 -5.52 2.66 1.03
N ILE A 21 -4.57 2.87 1.96
CA ILE A 21 -3.46 3.82 1.82
C ILE A 21 -2.58 3.42 0.62
N ALA A 22 -2.15 2.16 0.55
CA ALA A 22 -1.34 1.65 -0.55
C ALA A 22 -2.07 1.72 -1.90
N ALA A 23 -3.35 1.30 -1.94
CA ALA A 23 -4.15 1.36 -3.16
C ALA A 23 -4.36 2.81 -3.64
N THR A 24 -4.49 3.76 -2.71
CA THR A 24 -4.58 5.18 -3.02
C THR A 24 -3.27 5.68 -3.64
N ALA A 25 -2.13 5.39 -3.00
CA ALA A 25 -0.83 5.81 -3.49
C ALA A 25 -0.54 5.29 -4.91
N ILE A 26 -0.83 4.01 -5.16
CA ILE A 26 -0.70 3.37 -6.48
C ILE A 26 -1.64 4.00 -7.51
N ALA A 27 -2.92 4.19 -7.16
CA ALA A 27 -3.90 4.75 -8.10
C ALA A 27 -3.61 6.21 -8.47
N LEU A 28 -2.92 6.95 -7.61
CA LEU A 28 -2.50 8.33 -7.82
C LEU A 28 -1.07 8.46 -8.35
N GLU A 29 -0.39 7.35 -8.65
CA GLU A 29 1.02 7.33 -9.11
C GLU A 29 1.95 8.14 -8.19
N SER A 30 1.70 8.05 -6.89
CA SER A 30 2.36 8.86 -5.86
C SER A 30 3.25 8.02 -4.95
N ARG A 31 4.28 8.65 -4.39
CA ARG A 31 5.15 8.03 -3.38
C ARG A 31 4.50 8.08 -2.01
N LEU A 32 4.45 6.94 -1.33
CA LEU A 32 3.99 6.86 0.05
C LEU A 32 5.14 7.14 1.02
N VAL A 33 5.05 8.21 1.79
CA VAL A 33 5.95 8.44 2.94
C VAL A 33 5.42 7.60 4.10
N THR A 34 6.20 6.62 4.54
CA THR A 34 5.79 5.76 5.66
C THR A 34 6.97 5.18 6.41
N ALA A 35 6.80 5.13 7.73
CA ALA A 35 7.70 4.41 8.60
C ALA A 35 7.63 2.89 8.40
N ASP A 36 6.48 2.40 7.96
CA ASP A 36 6.18 0.99 7.96
C ASP A 36 7.08 0.21 6.97
N ARG A 37 7.77 -0.81 7.48
CA ARG A 37 8.70 -1.64 6.70
C ARG A 37 7.98 -2.62 5.77
N ARG A 38 6.76 -3.03 6.10
CA ARG A 38 5.92 -3.93 5.30
C ARG A 38 5.34 -3.17 4.12
N LEU A 39 4.81 -1.97 4.33
CA LEU A 39 4.37 -1.09 3.24
C LEU A 39 5.53 -0.78 2.29
N ARG A 40 6.72 -0.45 2.80
CA ARG A 40 7.91 -0.24 1.96
C ARG A 40 8.39 -1.47 1.17
N ARG A 41 7.97 -2.67 1.55
CA ARG A 41 8.27 -3.93 0.84
C ARG A 41 7.12 -4.38 -0.05
N THR A 42 6.01 -3.64 -0.08
CA THR A 42 4.83 -4.00 -0.88
C THR A 42 5.16 -3.87 -2.36
N PRO A 43 4.99 -4.94 -3.16
CA PRO A 43 5.25 -4.87 -4.58
C PRO A 43 4.40 -3.78 -5.24
N ARG A 44 4.98 -3.06 -6.21
CA ARG A 44 4.32 -2.01 -7.00
C ARG A 44 3.94 -0.74 -6.22
N LEU A 45 4.27 -0.64 -4.93
CA LEU A 45 4.13 0.57 -4.14
C LEU A 45 5.49 1.28 -4.07
N GLU A 46 5.59 2.49 -4.61
CA GLU A 46 6.75 3.34 -4.35
C GLU A 46 6.61 3.98 -2.98
N ALA A 47 7.50 3.61 -2.05
CA ALA A 47 7.46 4.14 -0.70
C ALA A 47 8.86 4.57 -0.21
N VAL A 48 8.87 5.66 0.55
CA VAL A 48 10.07 6.25 1.15
C VAL A 48 9.87 6.41 2.65
N TRP A 49 10.96 6.51 3.40
CA TRP A 49 10.91 6.93 4.81
C TRP A 49 11.08 8.44 4.88
#